data_AF-A0A8H2K5T8-F1
#
_entry.id   AF-A0A8H2K5T8-F1
#
_cell.length_a   1.000
_cell.length_b   1.000
_cell.length_c   1.000
_cell.angle_alpha   90.00
_cell.angle_beta   90.00
_cell.angle_gamma   90.00
#
_symmetry.space_group_name_H-M   'P 1'
#
loop_
_entity.id
_entity.type
_entity.pdbx_description
1 polymer ?
#
loop_
_entity_poly.entity_id
_entity_poly.type
_entity_poly.pdbx_seq_one_letter_code
_entity_poly.pdbx_strand_id
1 'polypeptide(L)'
;MRLFRRRPRLNLGKFRAPEPVEAAPIDRVVDEGVLIARNAVRMAVKNRIIVDAARDHLDYDDGALAGMVHVEFDQLAEQAERLLRVTHTARNRAVQEGLAEGLRQASMDGELISHIIDEARELAWSEIGTAIIAKLRVAYLPMEDPLYEAQKKRRLRELHTINFAELEAAAQGEY
;
A
#
# COMPACT_ATOMS: atom_id res chain seq x y z
N MET A 1 51.70 5.12 -12.39
CA MET A 1 50.72 6.23 -12.32
C MET A 1 49.86 6.23 -13.58
N ARG A 2 48.59 5.81 -13.52
CA ARG A 2 47.65 5.95 -14.65
C ARG A 2 46.22 5.78 -14.15
N LEU A 3 45.62 6.83 -13.60
CA LEU A 3 44.37 6.68 -12.83
C LEU A 3 43.26 7.68 -13.15
N PHE A 4 43.16 8.21 -14.37
CA PHE A 4 41.90 8.78 -14.86
C PHE A 4 41.74 8.55 -16.37
N ARG A 5 41.03 7.48 -16.75
CA ARG A 5 40.58 7.29 -18.13
C ARG A 5 39.34 8.16 -18.34
N ARG A 6 39.51 9.33 -18.97
CA ARG A 6 38.37 10.15 -19.41
C ARG A 6 37.42 9.27 -20.23
N ARG A 7 36.17 9.15 -19.81
CA ARG A 7 35.14 8.47 -20.62
C ARG A 7 34.99 9.25 -21.95
N PRO A 8 34.99 8.56 -23.10
CA PRO A 8 34.81 9.22 -24.39
C PRO A 8 33.42 9.88 -24.42
N ARG A 9 33.35 11.11 -24.95
CA ARG A 9 32.07 11.80 -25.15
C ARG A 9 31.31 11.04 -26.24
N LEU A 10 30.14 10.48 -25.92
CA LEU A 10 29.25 9.91 -26.92
C LEU A 10 28.73 11.04 -27.81
N ASN A 11 28.82 10.84 -29.14
CA ASN A 11 28.21 11.74 -30.10
C ASN A 11 26.73 11.39 -30.22
N LEU A 12 25.87 12.27 -29.71
CA LEU A 12 24.40 12.09 -29.70
C LEU A 12 23.74 12.60 -31.00
N GLY A 13 24.53 13.01 -32.00
CA GLY A 13 24.02 13.61 -33.23
C GLY A 13 23.57 15.07 -33.04
N LYS A 14 22.94 15.65 -34.07
CA LYS A 14 22.33 16.98 -34.00
C LYS A 14 20.95 16.86 -33.36
N PHE A 15 20.68 17.66 -32.34
CA PHE A 15 19.35 17.74 -31.74
C PHE A 15 18.31 18.10 -32.82
N ARG A 16 17.28 17.26 -32.94
CA ARG A 16 16.06 17.55 -33.70
C ARG A 16 14.93 17.65 -32.69
N ALA A 17 14.33 18.83 -32.57
CA ALA A 17 13.19 19.00 -31.69
C ALA A 17 12.07 18.03 -32.12
N PRO A 18 11.46 17.30 -31.17
CA PRO A 18 10.28 16.51 -31.47
C PRO A 18 9.16 17.42 -31.98
N GLU A 19 8.23 16.86 -32.75
CA GLU A 19 7.03 17.60 -33.17
C GLU A 19 6.26 18.08 -31.92
N PRO A 20 5.78 19.33 -31.89
CA PRO A 20 5.06 19.84 -30.73
C PRO A 20 3.80 19.01 -30.48
N VAL A 21 3.70 18.44 -29.28
CA VAL A 21 2.49 17.74 -28.86
C VAL A 21 1.48 18.77 -28.36
N GLU A 22 0.24 18.69 -28.84
CA GLU A 22 -0.85 19.52 -28.33
C GLU A 22 -1.08 19.22 -26.85
N ALA A 23 -1.14 20.27 -26.03
CA ALA A 23 -1.36 20.11 -24.60
C ALA A 23 -2.80 19.63 -24.36
N ALA A 24 -2.97 18.65 -23.46
CA ALA A 24 -4.29 18.12 -23.09
C ALA A 24 -5.25 19.24 -22.61
N PRO A 25 -6.58 19.03 -22.62
CA PRO A 25 -7.50 19.96 -21.96
C PRO A 25 -7.21 20.05 -20.45
N ILE A 26 -7.42 21.22 -19.84
CA ILE A 26 -7.16 21.44 -18.40
C ILE A 26 -8.04 20.53 -17.55
N ASP A 27 -9.33 20.47 -17.85
CA ASP A 27 -10.31 19.68 -17.10
C ASP A 27 -9.90 18.21 -17.03
N ARG A 28 -9.46 17.63 -18.16
CA ARG A 28 -8.93 16.27 -18.21
C ARG A 28 -7.74 16.06 -17.28
N VAL A 29 -6.80 17.02 -17.23
CA VAL A 29 -5.62 16.92 -16.36
C VAL A 29 -6.03 17.00 -14.89
N VAL A 30 -7.03 17.83 -14.56
CA VAL A 30 -7.59 17.93 -13.22
C VAL A 30 -8.26 16.61 -12.82
N ASP A 31 -9.12 16.06 -13.69
CA ASP A 31 -9.82 14.79 -13.45
C ASP A 31 -8.82 13.64 -13.21
N GLU A 32 -7.80 13.53 -14.06
CA GLU A 32 -6.73 12.54 -13.88
C GLU A 32 -5.96 12.78 -12.56
N GLY A 33 -5.73 14.04 -12.18
CA GLY A 33 -5.11 14.42 -10.92
C GLY A 33 -5.92 13.99 -9.69
N VAL A 34 -7.23 14.19 -9.70
CA VAL A 34 -8.13 13.75 -8.62
C VAL A 34 -8.15 12.23 -8.52
N LEU A 35 -8.16 11.51 -9.65
CA LEU A 35 -8.06 10.05 -9.65
C LEU A 35 -6.75 9.55 -9.04
N ILE A 36 -5.62 10.20 -9.35
CA ILE A 36 -4.32 9.86 -8.74
C ILE A 36 -4.36 10.11 -7.24
N ALA A 37 -4.91 11.24 -6.80
CA ALA A 37 -5.06 11.56 -5.38
C ALA A 37 -5.93 10.54 -4.65
N ARG A 38 -7.07 10.12 -5.20
CA ARG A 38 -7.90 9.05 -4.64
C ARG A 38 -7.09 7.78 -4.37
N ASN A 39 -6.28 7.36 -5.35
CA ASN A 39 -5.43 6.17 -5.19
C ASN A 39 -4.39 6.37 -4.06
N ALA A 40 -3.81 7.57 -3.95
CA ALA A 40 -2.87 7.90 -2.89
C ALA A 40 -3.53 7.87 -1.50
N VAL A 41 -4.70 8.49 -1.35
CA VAL A 41 -5.48 8.49 -0.11
C VAL A 41 -5.83 7.06 0.31
N ARG A 42 -6.30 6.22 -0.63
CA ARG A 42 -6.56 4.80 -0.34
C ARG A 42 -5.32 4.07 0.19
N MET A 43 -4.14 4.35 -0.36
CA MET A 43 -2.90 3.75 0.13
C MET A 43 -2.52 4.25 1.53
N ALA A 44 -2.75 5.54 1.81
CA ALA A 44 -2.53 6.11 3.14
C ALA A 44 -3.44 5.44 4.19
N VAL A 45 -4.74 5.30 3.89
CA VAL A 45 -5.72 4.64 4.75
C VAL A 45 -5.36 3.17 4.97
N LYS A 46 -5.00 2.44 3.91
CA LYS A 46 -4.54 1.04 4.03
C LYS A 46 -3.37 0.92 5.00
N ASN A 47 -2.37 1.78 4.84
CA ASN A 47 -1.19 1.77 5.70
C ASN A 47 -1.57 2.07 7.16
N ARG A 48 -2.51 3.00 7.39
CA ARG A 48 -3.02 3.26 8.72
C ARG A 48 -3.66 2.02 9.33
N ILE A 49 -4.57 1.35 8.61
CA ILE A 49 -5.25 0.13 9.08
C ILE A 49 -4.21 -0.92 9.49
N ILE A 50 -3.18 -1.14 8.66
CA ILE A 50 -2.11 -2.10 8.96
C ILE A 50 -1.34 -1.70 10.23
N VAL A 51 -0.97 -0.42 10.36
CA VAL A 51 -0.22 0.08 11.52
C VAL A 51 -1.06 -0.02 12.79
N ASP A 52 -2.32 0.35 12.75
CA ASP A 52 -3.22 0.36 13.92
C ASP A 52 -3.47 -1.07 14.40
N ALA A 53 -3.69 -2.01 13.47
CA ALA A 53 -3.84 -3.43 13.78
C ALA A 53 -2.55 -4.04 14.34
N ALA A 54 -1.38 -3.70 13.79
CA ALA A 54 -0.11 -4.30 14.19
C ALA A 54 0.47 -3.70 15.49
N ARG A 55 0.21 -2.41 15.75
CA ARG A 55 0.81 -1.67 16.87
C ARG A 55 -0.15 -1.50 18.02
N ASP A 56 -1.34 -0.96 17.75
CA ASP A 56 -2.18 -0.35 18.77
C ASP A 56 -3.36 -1.26 19.17
N HIS A 57 -3.57 -2.39 18.47
CA HIS A 57 -4.66 -3.35 18.70
C HIS A 57 -6.03 -2.66 18.79
N LEU A 58 -6.21 -1.59 18.01
CA LEU A 58 -7.44 -0.83 18.02
C LEU A 58 -8.54 -1.59 17.28
N ASP A 59 -9.75 -1.48 17.83
CA ASP A 59 -10.95 -1.96 17.15
C ASP A 59 -11.23 -1.11 15.90
N TYR A 60 -11.90 -1.71 14.92
CA TYR A 60 -12.31 -1.04 13.71
C TYR A 60 -13.35 0.04 14.00
N ASP A 61 -13.06 1.28 13.59
CA ASP A 61 -13.96 2.42 13.67
C ASP A 61 -14.05 3.11 12.30
N ASP A 62 -15.21 2.97 11.66
CA ASP A 62 -15.48 3.54 10.34
C ASP A 62 -15.50 5.08 10.35
N GLY A 63 -15.98 5.68 11.44
CA GLY A 63 -16.02 7.13 11.59
C GLY A 63 -14.61 7.72 11.74
N ALA A 64 -13.72 7.02 12.45
CA ALA A 64 -12.33 7.41 12.56
C ALA A 64 -11.60 7.33 11.21
N LEU A 65 -11.87 6.28 10.41
CA LEU A 65 -11.31 6.13 9.07
C LEU A 65 -11.87 7.19 8.09
N ALA A 66 -13.16 7.52 8.15
CA ALA A 66 -13.74 8.60 7.37
C ALA A 66 -13.08 9.94 7.72
N GLY A 67 -12.93 10.25 9.01
CA GLY A 67 -12.21 11.43 9.49
C GLY A 67 -10.78 11.51 8.94
N MET A 68 -10.08 10.37 8.84
CA MET A 68 -8.76 10.31 8.23
C MET A 68 -8.79 10.60 6.73
N VAL A 69 -9.73 10.02 5.98
CA VAL A 69 -9.88 10.27 4.54
C VAL A 69 -10.09 11.76 4.26
N HIS A 70 -10.94 12.42 5.05
CA HIS A 70 -11.12 13.88 4.98
C HIS A 70 -9.80 14.62 5.17
N VAL A 71 -9.06 14.30 6.24
CA VAL A 71 -7.78 14.93 6.55
C VAL A 71 -6.78 14.75 5.40
N GLU A 72 -6.71 13.57 4.80
CA GLU A 72 -5.80 13.31 3.68
C GLU A 72 -6.18 14.10 2.42
N PHE A 73 -7.46 14.18 2.07
CA PHE A 73 -7.91 15.00 0.94
C PHE A 73 -7.68 16.49 1.18
N ASP A 74 -7.97 16.98 2.38
CA ASP A 74 -7.77 18.38 2.75
C ASP A 74 -6.29 18.75 2.69
N GLN A 75 -5.40 17.89 3.20
CA GLN A 75 -3.96 18.08 3.10
C GLN A 75 -3.49 18.17 1.65
N LEU A 76 -3.99 17.31 0.76
CA LEU A 76 -3.68 17.35 -0.68
C LEU A 76 -4.22 18.62 -1.35
N ALA A 77 -5.42 19.07 -0.98
CA ALA A 77 -6.00 20.31 -1.48
C ALA A 77 -5.15 21.52 -1.07
N GLU A 78 -4.74 21.59 0.20
CA GLU A 78 -3.83 22.63 0.68
C GLU A 78 -2.45 22.57 -0.02
N GLN A 79 -1.95 21.38 -0.36
CA GLN A 79 -0.71 21.25 -1.13
C GLN A 79 -0.86 21.87 -2.52
N ALA A 80 -1.97 21.59 -3.22
CA ALA A 80 -2.26 22.21 -4.51
C ALA A 80 -2.34 23.74 -4.41
N GLU A 81 -2.96 24.27 -3.34
CA GLU A 81 -3.00 25.72 -3.09
C GLU A 81 -1.64 26.33 -2.78
N ARG A 82 -0.79 25.63 -2.03
CA ARG A 82 0.60 26.06 -1.79
C ARG A 82 1.36 26.15 -3.12
N LEU A 83 1.13 25.22 -4.05
CA LEU A 83 1.75 25.24 -5.38
C LEU A 83 1.29 26.45 -6.22
N LEU A 84 0.10 27.01 -5.99
CA LEU A 84 -0.33 28.25 -6.66
C LEU A 84 0.59 29.44 -6.39
N ARG A 85 1.27 29.45 -5.23
CA ARG A 85 2.18 30.55 -4.84
C ARG A 85 3.47 30.57 -5.66
N VAL A 86 3.89 29.42 -6.19
CA VAL A 86 5.14 29.25 -6.95
C VAL A 86 4.91 28.98 -8.43
N THR A 87 3.65 28.85 -8.85
CA THR A 87 3.29 28.54 -10.23
C THR A 87 3.21 29.81 -11.06
N HIS A 88 4.00 29.89 -12.13
CA HIS A 88 4.12 31.10 -12.95
C HIS A 88 3.26 31.12 -14.22
N THR A 89 2.81 29.97 -14.73
CA THR A 89 2.01 29.92 -15.97
C THR A 89 0.52 29.88 -15.65
N ALA A 90 -0.28 30.62 -16.42
CA ALA A 90 -1.74 30.67 -16.24
C ALA A 90 -2.38 29.28 -16.34
N ARG A 91 -1.87 28.44 -17.24
CA ARG A 91 -2.33 27.06 -17.41
C ARG A 91 -2.08 26.20 -16.19
N ASN A 92 -0.87 26.19 -15.64
CA ASN A 92 -0.56 25.38 -14.46
C ASN A 92 -1.34 25.90 -13.24
N ARG A 93 -1.53 27.22 -13.15
CA ARG A 93 -2.35 27.82 -12.10
C ARG A 93 -3.79 27.30 -12.16
N ALA A 94 -4.41 27.32 -13.34
CA ALA A 94 -5.76 26.79 -13.54
C ALA A 94 -5.87 25.29 -13.21
N VAL A 95 -4.86 24.49 -13.55
CA VAL A 95 -4.79 23.07 -13.15
C VAL A 95 -4.75 22.92 -11.63
N GLN A 96 -3.91 23.69 -10.93
CA GLN A 96 -3.79 23.61 -9.47
C GLN A 96 -5.06 24.13 -8.76
N GLU A 97 -5.70 25.18 -9.27
CA GLU A 97 -6.99 25.66 -8.77
C GLU A 97 -8.08 24.60 -8.94
N GLY A 98 -8.20 24.00 -10.14
CA GLY A 98 -9.16 22.94 -10.40
C GLY A 98 -8.90 21.69 -9.57
N LEU A 99 -7.63 21.31 -9.38
CA LEU A 99 -7.25 20.17 -8.55
C LEU A 99 -7.62 20.42 -7.07
N ALA A 100 -7.30 21.60 -6.52
CA ALA A 100 -7.66 21.93 -5.14
C ALA A 100 -9.18 21.87 -4.91
N GLU A 101 -9.96 22.36 -5.87
CA GLU A 101 -11.42 22.29 -5.81
C GLU A 101 -11.93 20.84 -5.92
N GLY A 102 -11.43 20.06 -6.89
CA GLY A 102 -11.81 18.66 -7.04
C GLY A 102 -11.48 17.81 -5.81
N LEU A 103 -10.36 18.09 -5.14
CA LEU A 103 -9.99 17.41 -3.89
C LEU A 103 -10.91 17.79 -2.72
N ARG A 104 -11.32 19.06 -2.61
CA ARG A 104 -12.33 19.48 -1.64
C ARG A 104 -13.68 18.83 -1.87
N GLN A 105 -14.10 18.73 -3.13
CA GLN A 105 -15.34 18.06 -3.50
C GLN A 105 -15.27 16.57 -3.17
N ALA A 106 -14.16 15.91 -3.48
CA ALA A 106 -13.92 14.51 -3.11
C ALA A 106 -13.92 14.31 -1.58
N SER A 107 -13.38 15.26 -0.81
CA SER A 107 -13.44 15.26 0.66
C SER A 107 -14.89 15.36 1.17
N MET A 108 -15.83 15.93 0.42
CA MET A 108 -17.24 16.05 0.85
C MET A 108 -18.13 14.91 0.34
N ASP A 109 -17.59 14.02 -0.49
CA ASP A 109 -18.32 12.90 -1.09
C ASP A 109 -18.27 11.66 -0.18
N GLY A 110 -19.31 11.50 0.64
CA GLY A 110 -19.41 10.38 1.57
C GLY A 110 -19.45 8.99 0.90
N GLU A 111 -19.99 8.88 -0.32
CA GLU A 111 -20.02 7.61 -1.05
C GLU A 111 -18.62 7.24 -1.54
N LEU A 112 -17.89 8.21 -2.08
CA LEU A 112 -16.49 8.04 -2.44
C LEU A 112 -15.64 7.65 -1.23
N ILE A 113 -15.85 8.30 -0.08
CA ILE A 113 -15.12 8.00 1.15
C ILE A 113 -15.37 6.56 1.59
N SER A 114 -16.63 6.12 1.63
CA SER A 114 -16.99 4.74 1.96
C SER A 114 -16.28 3.75 1.03
N HIS A 115 -16.29 4.00 -0.28
CA HIS A 115 -15.60 3.14 -1.25
C HIS A 115 -14.08 3.09 -1.04
N ILE A 116 -13.45 4.22 -0.71
CA ILE A 116 -12.00 4.26 -0.41
C ILE A 116 -11.69 3.41 0.82
N ILE A 117 -12.50 3.50 1.87
CA ILE A 117 -12.31 2.74 3.12
C ILE A 117 -12.46 1.25 2.85
N ASP A 118 -13.51 0.84 2.13
CA ASP A 118 -13.75 -0.56 1.78
C ASP A 118 -12.59 -1.14 0.96
N GLU A 119 -12.16 -0.46 -0.10
CA GLU A 119 -11.04 -0.90 -0.92
C GLU A 119 -9.72 -0.94 -0.10
N ALA A 120 -9.49 0.05 0.77
CA ALA A 120 -8.32 0.08 1.65
C ALA A 120 -8.31 -1.10 2.63
N ARG A 121 -9.47 -1.44 3.20
CA ARG A 121 -9.64 -2.58 4.12
C ARG A 121 -9.34 -3.90 3.42
N GLU A 122 -9.89 -4.12 2.24
CA GLU A 122 -9.64 -5.35 1.46
C GLU A 122 -8.14 -5.52 1.16
N LEU A 123 -7.48 -4.44 0.75
CA LEU A 123 -6.05 -4.45 0.49
C LEU A 123 -5.22 -4.70 1.76
N ALA A 124 -5.58 -4.07 2.88
CA ALA A 124 -4.91 -4.25 4.16
C ALA A 124 -5.03 -5.70 4.63
N TRP A 125 -6.22 -6.29 4.55
CA TRP A 125 -6.46 -7.69 4.93
C TRP A 125 -5.63 -8.65 4.08
N SER A 126 -5.60 -8.44 2.77
CA SER A 126 -4.78 -9.23 1.84
C SER A 126 -3.29 -9.16 2.18
N GLU A 127 -2.79 -7.97 2.51
CA GLU A 127 -1.39 -7.74 2.85
C GLU A 127 -1.00 -8.35 4.21
N ILE A 128 -1.85 -8.16 5.23
CA ILE A 128 -1.67 -8.77 6.55
C ILE A 128 -1.67 -10.30 6.43
N GLY A 129 -2.65 -10.88 5.74
CA GLY A 129 -2.75 -12.32 5.54
C GLY A 129 -1.52 -12.88 4.82
N THR A 130 -1.08 -12.21 3.75
CA THR A 130 0.14 -12.58 3.02
C THR A 130 1.37 -12.53 3.93
N ALA A 131 1.51 -11.49 4.74
CA ALA A 131 2.63 -11.34 5.68
C ALA A 131 2.62 -12.41 6.78
N ILE A 132 1.44 -12.74 7.33
CA ILE A 132 1.29 -13.81 8.34
C ILE A 132 1.66 -15.16 7.73
N ILE A 133 1.12 -15.52 6.57
CA ILE A 133 1.44 -16.80 5.89
C ILE A 133 2.94 -16.88 5.60
N ALA A 134 3.55 -15.79 5.12
CA ALA A 134 4.98 -15.76 4.86
C ALA A 134 5.81 -15.98 6.15
N LYS A 135 5.45 -15.30 7.25
CA LYS A 135 6.12 -15.46 8.55
C LYS A 135 5.92 -16.87 9.12
N LEU A 136 4.71 -17.40 9.08
CA LEU A 136 4.40 -18.75 9.54
C LEU A 136 5.16 -19.79 8.72
N ARG A 137 5.25 -19.63 7.41
CA ARG A 137 6.05 -20.51 6.56
C ARG A 137 7.51 -20.54 6.98
N VAL A 138 8.10 -19.40 7.36
CA VAL A 138 9.50 -19.35 7.82
C VAL A 138 9.64 -19.95 9.22
N ALA A 139 8.78 -19.56 10.16
CA ALA A 139 8.82 -20.01 11.55
C ALA A 139 8.52 -21.51 11.70
N TYR A 140 7.62 -22.02 10.86
CA TYR A 140 7.19 -23.41 10.81
C TYR A 140 7.61 -24.08 9.51
N LEU A 141 8.74 -23.69 8.91
CA LEU A 141 9.45 -24.62 8.02
C LEU A 141 9.64 -25.86 8.90
N PRO A 142 8.93 -26.98 8.65
CA PRO A 142 9.39 -28.23 9.25
C PRO A 142 10.83 -28.29 8.78
N MET A 143 11.79 -28.36 9.70
CA MET A 143 13.15 -28.77 9.34
C MET A 143 12.94 -29.89 8.35
N GLU A 144 13.27 -29.67 7.07
CA GLU A 144 12.74 -30.46 5.96
C GLU A 144 13.27 -31.85 6.20
N ASP A 145 12.50 -32.66 6.93
CA ASP A 145 13.02 -33.85 7.57
C ASP A 145 13.28 -34.75 6.38
N PRO A 146 14.56 -34.99 6.01
CA PRO A 146 14.87 -35.64 4.75
C PRO A 146 14.30 -37.07 4.73
N LEU A 147 13.92 -37.55 5.91
CA LEU A 147 13.34 -38.85 6.16
C LEU A 147 11.83 -38.78 6.41
N TYR A 148 11.17 -37.62 6.34
CA TYR A 148 9.73 -37.47 6.61
C TYR A 148 8.92 -38.41 5.74
N GLU A 149 9.08 -38.35 4.42
CA GLU A 149 8.33 -39.24 3.51
C GLU A 149 8.71 -40.72 3.70
N ALA A 150 9.97 -41.00 4.01
CA ALA A 150 10.43 -42.37 4.31
C ALA A 150 9.84 -42.91 5.62
N GLN A 151 9.64 -42.06 6.62
CA GLN A 151 9.18 -42.42 7.97
C GLN A 151 7.69 -42.17 8.19
N LYS A 152 7.00 -41.50 7.27
CA LYS A 152 5.58 -41.10 7.36
C LYS A 152 4.67 -42.25 7.75
N LYS A 153 4.82 -43.39 7.07
CA LYS A 153 4.06 -44.62 7.38
C LYS A 153 4.34 -45.15 8.79
N ARG A 154 5.57 -45.01 9.30
CA ARG A 154 5.92 -45.43 10.66
C ARG A 154 5.32 -44.48 11.70
N ARG A 155 5.49 -43.17 11.51
CA ARG A 155 4.94 -42.14 12.42
C ARG A 155 3.42 -42.15 12.49
N LEU A 156 2.72 -42.35 11.36
CA LEU A 156 1.27 -42.50 11.35
C LEU A 156 0.79 -43.75 12.11
N ARG A 157 1.59 -44.83 12.13
CA ARG A 157 1.30 -46.00 12.97
C ARG A 157 1.58 -45.73 14.45
N GLU A 158 2.67 -45.04 14.76
CA GLU A 158 3.00 -44.61 16.13
C GLU A 158 1.90 -43.70 16.70
N LEU A 159 1.31 -42.81 15.89
CA LEU A 159 0.16 -41.98 16.28
C LEU A 159 -1.07 -42.81 16.69
N HIS A 160 -1.32 -43.94 16.04
CA HIS A 160 -2.44 -44.83 16.41
C HIS A 160 -2.18 -45.57 17.74
N THR A 161 -0.92 -45.68 18.16
CA THR A 161 -0.54 -46.29 19.44
C THR A 161 -0.44 -45.29 20.59
N ILE A 162 -0.46 -43.98 20.30
CA ILE A 162 -0.44 -42.93 21.32
C ILE A 162 -1.87 -42.74 21.85
N ASN A 163 -2.02 -42.79 23.17
CA ASN A 163 -3.26 -42.41 23.82
C ASN A 163 -3.31 -40.88 23.96
N PHE A 164 -4.01 -40.22 23.03
CA PHE A 164 -4.09 -38.76 23.01
C PHE A 164 -4.71 -38.17 24.28
N ALA A 165 -5.61 -38.89 24.97
CA ALA A 165 -6.23 -38.40 26.20
C ALA A 165 -5.22 -38.31 27.37
N GLU A 166 -4.30 -39.27 27.48
CA GLU A 166 -3.22 -39.22 28.48
C GLU A 166 -2.18 -38.16 28.14
N LEU A 167 -1.88 -37.97 26.84
CA LEU A 167 -0.92 -36.96 26.38
C LEU A 167 -1.44 -35.53 26.61
N GLU A 168 -2.75 -35.31 26.39
CA GLU A 168 -3.41 -34.03 26.63
C GLU A 168 -3.49 -33.71 28.13
N ALA A 169 -3.79 -34.71 28.97
CA ALA A 169 -3.77 -34.55 30.42
C ALA A 169 -2.37 -34.23 30.96
N ALA A 170 -1.31 -34.81 30.39
CA ALA A 170 0.08 -34.51 30.76
C ALA A 170 0.50 -33.09 30.33
N ALA A 171 0.05 -32.62 29.16
CA ALA A 171 0.37 -31.28 28.66
C ALA A 171 -0.34 -30.15 29.44
N GLN A 172 -1.49 -30.41 30.06
CA GLN A 172 -2.21 -29.46 30.91
C GLN A 172 -1.65 -29.36 32.34
N GLY A 173 -0.72 -30.24 32.72
CA GLY A 173 -0.10 -30.27 34.05
C GLY A 173 1.16 -29.43 34.22
N GLU A 174 1.68 -28.82 33.15
CA GLU A 174 2.82 -27.90 33.18
C GLU A 174 2.37 -26.44 33.00
N TYR A 175 1.52 -25.93 33.90
CA TYR A 175 1.38 -24.50 34.20
C TYR A 175 1.03 -24.28 35.67
#